data_AF-A0A858BY49-F1
#
_entry.id   AF-A0A858BY49-F1
#
_cell.length_a   1.000
_cell.length_b   1.000
_cell.length_c   1.000
_cell.angle_alpha   90.00
_cell.angle_beta   90.00
_cell.angle_gamma   90.00
#
_symmetry.space_group_name_H-M   'P 1'
#
loop_
_entity.id
_entity.type
_entity.pdbx_description
1 polymer ?
#
loop_
_entity_poly.entity_id
_entity_poly.type
_entity_poly.pdbx_seq_one_letter_code
_entity_poly.pdbx_strand_id
1 'polypeptide(L)'
;MKKMLNSKIMAFALSAALVMGMSATAFASDSDPNMTDYTGQLTYVVDAADVTAGGAAVELMAGPANSYWAYTGFSTEAAAAAVEWDVVSGSTAGIDIDSTMALEVDTNEYVSYAYVTIDSNVTSGVASIVATNPANNAFVNFTVLVNPTTLVSAEAEDVNFEVYAPAATTPTASGTIDVAANGYYSNRNFVTALDGTPAMLSNSIIQNYSIQYNAVDSMTLGTNKYGQYTVDNGDGTYTYYGWQYRVYRGGNVVGISEVLGADDFALQSGDTVVWKFGSYDDAGLFN
;
A
#
# COMPACT_ATOMS: atom_id res chain seq x y z
N MET A 1 -0.29 -27.84 44.14
CA MET A 1 0.46 -26.57 44.20
C MET A 1 1.91 -26.80 43.74
N LYS A 2 2.27 -26.34 42.55
CA LYS A 2 3.36 -25.38 42.34
C LYS A 2 3.30 -24.85 40.91
N LYS A 3 2.95 -23.57 40.81
CA LYS A 3 3.12 -22.70 39.64
C LYS A 3 4.55 -22.80 39.11
N MET A 4 4.73 -22.76 37.80
CA MET A 4 5.78 -21.93 37.20
C MET A 4 5.17 -21.16 36.04
N LEU A 5 5.20 -19.83 36.21
CA LEU A 5 4.71 -18.77 35.35
C LEU A 5 5.74 -18.48 34.25
N ASN A 6 5.24 -18.02 33.11
CA ASN A 6 5.81 -17.09 32.13
C ASN A 6 7.19 -16.46 32.42
N SER A 7 8.06 -16.40 31.40
CA SER A 7 8.83 -15.19 31.06
C SER A 7 9.60 -15.35 29.73
N LYS A 8 9.06 -14.84 28.63
CA LYS A 8 9.85 -14.32 27.51
C LYS A 8 9.37 -12.90 27.22
N ILE A 9 9.59 -12.02 28.20
CA ILE A 9 9.53 -10.57 27.99
C ILE A 9 10.92 -10.19 27.51
N MET A 10 11.05 -9.94 26.22
CA MET A 10 12.28 -9.42 25.62
C MET A 10 12.26 -7.91 25.89
N ALA A 11 12.99 -7.50 26.93
CA ALA A 11 13.13 -6.11 27.31
C ALA A 11 14.13 -5.43 26.36
N PHE A 12 13.63 -4.64 25.41
CA PHE A 12 14.44 -3.64 24.72
C PHE A 12 14.50 -2.40 25.61
N ALA A 13 15.64 -2.19 26.26
CA ALA A 13 15.92 -0.97 26.99
C ALA A 13 16.21 0.15 25.98
N LEU A 14 15.22 1.02 25.77
CA LEU A 14 15.37 2.26 25.00
C LEU A 14 16.32 3.19 25.77
N SER A 15 17.55 3.35 25.29
CA SER A 15 18.50 4.35 25.81
C SER A 15 19.18 5.10 24.67
N ALA A 16 18.51 6.19 24.26
CA ALA A 16 18.97 7.48 23.72
C ALA A 16 20.18 7.55 22.76
N ALA A 17 19.96 8.21 21.61
CA ALA A 17 20.93 9.16 21.07
C ALA A 17 20.22 10.38 20.45
N LEU A 18 20.64 11.56 20.88
CA LEU A 18 20.17 12.88 20.45
C LEU A 18 20.33 13.10 18.94
N VAL A 19 19.34 13.76 18.33
CA VAL A 19 19.52 14.56 17.11
C VAL A 19 20.53 15.68 17.40
N MET A 20 21.72 15.64 16.77
CA MET A 20 22.55 16.83 16.49
C MET A 20 23.45 16.62 15.26
N GLY A 21 23.07 17.24 14.13
CA GLY A 21 23.91 18.21 13.43
C GLY A 21 25.21 17.77 12.72
N MET A 22 25.06 17.57 11.40
CA MET A 22 25.93 17.99 10.28
C MET A 22 27.19 17.20 9.88
N SER A 23 27.23 17.00 8.55
CA SER A 23 28.38 17.03 7.64
C SER A 23 29.18 15.75 7.39
N ALA A 24 28.53 14.81 6.70
CA ALA A 24 29.10 14.21 5.50
C ALA A 24 27.94 13.89 4.55
N THR A 25 27.84 14.55 3.41
CA THR A 25 27.09 14.00 2.27
C THR A 25 27.86 12.78 1.77
N ALA A 26 27.73 11.66 2.49
CA ALA A 26 28.06 10.36 1.97
C ALA A 26 26.89 9.96 1.07
N PHE A 27 26.85 10.49 -0.15
CA PHE A 27 26.10 9.84 -1.20
C PHE A 27 26.85 8.56 -1.54
N ALA A 28 26.65 7.50 -0.76
CA ALA A 28 26.54 6.21 -1.40
C ALA A 28 25.25 6.32 -2.22
N SER A 29 25.40 6.82 -3.45
CA SER A 29 24.37 6.66 -4.47
C SER A 29 24.32 5.16 -4.73
N ASP A 30 23.59 4.42 -3.91
CA ASP A 30 23.01 3.18 -4.37
C ASP A 30 22.04 3.63 -5.47
N SER A 31 22.57 3.69 -6.69
CA SER A 31 22.02 4.34 -7.89
C SER A 31 20.79 3.62 -8.44
N ASP A 32 20.26 2.72 -7.63
CA ASP A 32 19.12 1.90 -7.90
C ASP A 32 17.89 2.80 -8.07
N PRO A 33 17.11 2.58 -9.14
CA PRO A 33 15.99 3.47 -9.47
C PRO A 33 14.81 3.32 -8.51
N ASN A 34 14.74 2.23 -7.74
CA ASN A 34 13.60 1.88 -6.92
C ASN A 34 13.99 1.69 -5.45
N MET A 35 12.98 1.66 -4.59
CA MET A 35 13.08 1.10 -3.24
C MET A 35 12.12 -0.09 -3.11
N THR A 36 12.42 -1.00 -2.18
CA THR A 36 11.57 -2.14 -1.85
C THR A 36 11.72 -2.52 -0.38
N ASP A 37 10.86 -3.43 0.08
CA ASP A 37 10.96 -4.05 1.39
C ASP A 37 12.05 -5.15 1.43
N TYR A 38 12.75 -5.25 2.55
CA TYR A 38 13.77 -6.30 2.75
C TYR A 38 13.17 -7.72 2.85
N THR A 39 11.99 -7.85 3.46
CA THR A 39 11.35 -9.15 3.75
C THR A 39 10.45 -9.67 2.62
N GLY A 40 10.12 -8.82 1.63
CA GLY A 40 9.13 -9.05 0.59
C GLY A 40 7.67 -8.79 1.03
N GLN A 41 7.44 -8.24 2.22
CA GLN A 41 6.11 -7.95 2.76
C GLN A 41 5.84 -6.44 2.75
N LEU A 42 4.91 -6.01 1.90
CA LEU A 42 4.50 -4.61 1.80
C LEU A 42 3.21 -4.30 2.57
N THR A 43 2.45 -5.32 2.96
CA THR A 43 1.19 -5.15 3.71
C THR A 43 1.26 -5.89 5.04
N TYR A 44 1.05 -5.15 6.12
CA TYR A 44 1.04 -5.63 7.50
C TYR A 44 -0.37 -5.55 8.05
N VAL A 45 -0.93 -6.72 8.39
CA VAL A 45 -2.29 -6.85 8.89
C VAL A 45 -2.22 -7.08 10.38
N VAL A 46 -2.83 -6.19 11.15
CA VAL A 46 -2.96 -6.28 12.59
C VAL A 46 -4.44 -6.41 12.92
N ASP A 47 -4.84 -7.53 13.50
CA ASP A 47 -6.22 -7.68 13.96
C ASP A 47 -6.46 -6.77 15.16
N ALA A 48 -7.57 -6.03 15.16
CA ALA A 48 -7.91 -5.10 16.24
C ALA A 48 -8.06 -5.79 17.61
N ALA A 49 -8.28 -7.11 17.64
CA ALA A 49 -8.27 -7.91 18.87
C ALA A 49 -6.87 -8.00 19.51
N ASP A 50 -5.82 -7.89 18.70
CA ASP A 50 -4.42 -8.01 19.13
C ASP A 50 -3.82 -6.65 19.53
N VAL A 51 -4.52 -5.55 19.24
CA VAL A 51 -4.17 -4.22 19.75
C VAL A 51 -4.53 -4.16 21.23
N THR A 52 -3.51 -4.28 22.09
CA THR A 52 -3.69 -4.31 23.54
C THR A 52 -3.82 -2.91 24.15
N ALA A 53 -4.02 -2.81 25.47
CA ALA A 53 -4.00 -1.54 26.18
C ALA A 53 -2.65 -0.79 26.07
N GLY A 54 -1.56 -1.49 25.70
CA GLY A 54 -0.27 -0.89 25.40
C GLY A 54 -0.07 -0.52 23.93
N GLY A 55 -1.10 -0.68 23.09
CA GLY A 55 -1.01 -0.58 21.64
C GLY A 55 -0.51 -1.87 20.99
N ALA A 56 -0.11 -1.74 19.73
CA ALA A 56 0.62 -2.72 18.94
C ALA A 56 1.75 -2.01 18.16
N ALA A 57 2.59 -2.78 17.49
CA ALA A 57 3.63 -2.22 16.64
C ALA A 57 3.91 -3.13 15.44
N VAL A 58 4.41 -2.51 14.37
CA VAL A 58 4.91 -3.18 13.18
C VAL A 58 6.30 -2.66 12.85
N GLU A 59 7.13 -3.54 12.33
CA GLU A 59 8.51 -3.25 11.97
C GLU A 59 8.61 -3.22 10.46
N LEU A 60 9.11 -2.12 9.91
CA LEU A 60 9.25 -1.93 8.46
C LEU A 60 10.73 -1.83 8.11
N MET A 61 11.14 -2.45 7.01
CA MET A 61 12.53 -2.44 6.54
C MET A 61 12.60 -2.11 5.06
N ALA A 62 13.11 -0.94 4.73
CA ALA A 62 13.24 -0.47 3.34
C ALA A 62 14.70 -0.44 2.89
N GLY A 63 14.93 -0.72 1.61
CA GLY A 63 16.22 -0.51 0.97
C GLY A 63 16.13 -0.31 -0.54
N PRO A 64 17.26 -0.04 -1.20
CA PRO A 64 17.33 0.13 -2.64
C PRO A 64 16.95 -1.15 -3.37
N ALA A 65 16.44 -0.99 -4.59
CA ALA A 65 16.08 -2.08 -5.48
C ALA A 65 16.40 -1.74 -6.93
N ASN A 66 16.89 -2.73 -7.66
CA ASN A 66 17.21 -2.54 -9.08
C ASN A 66 15.95 -2.33 -9.94
N SER A 67 16.13 -2.17 -11.25
CA SER A 67 15.02 -1.97 -12.21
C SER A 67 14.03 -3.13 -12.30
N TYR A 68 14.35 -4.29 -11.74
CA TYR A 68 13.48 -5.47 -11.63
C TYR A 68 12.84 -5.61 -10.24
N TRP A 69 12.90 -4.56 -9.40
CA TRP A 69 12.36 -4.54 -8.03
C TRP A 69 13.01 -5.56 -7.09
N ALA A 70 14.18 -6.08 -7.46
CA ALA A 70 14.94 -6.95 -6.59
C ALA A 70 15.78 -6.11 -5.63
N TYR A 71 15.65 -6.40 -4.33
CA TYR A 71 16.38 -5.76 -3.25
C TYR A 71 17.90 -5.88 -3.44
N THR A 72 18.62 -4.78 -3.21
CA THR A 72 20.09 -4.69 -3.35
C THR A 72 20.78 -4.22 -2.06
N GLY A 73 20.05 -3.54 -1.17
CA GLY A 73 20.55 -3.07 0.12
C GLY A 73 21.41 -1.81 0.05
N PHE A 74 21.53 -1.13 1.19
CA PHE A 74 22.41 0.04 1.30
C PHE A 74 23.84 -0.40 1.60
N SER A 75 24.81 0.21 0.93
CA SER A 75 26.24 -0.11 1.14
C SER A 75 26.85 0.57 2.38
N THR A 76 26.14 1.51 3.01
CA THR A 76 26.60 2.24 4.20
C THR A 76 25.47 2.52 5.19
N GLU A 77 25.80 2.51 6.48
CA GLU A 77 24.89 2.88 7.57
C GLU A 77 24.32 4.30 7.37
N ALA A 78 25.17 5.24 6.94
CA ALA A 78 24.78 6.63 6.74
C ALA A 78 23.72 6.80 5.63
N ALA A 79 23.79 6.00 4.55
CA ALA A 79 22.80 6.02 3.48
C ALA A 79 21.45 5.45 3.96
N ALA A 80 21.47 4.33 4.68
CA ALA A 80 20.27 3.74 5.27
C ALA A 80 19.60 4.68 6.30
N ALA A 81 20.39 5.38 7.12
CA ALA A 81 19.90 6.32 8.12
C ALA A 81 19.34 7.62 7.52
N ALA A 82 19.65 7.93 6.27
CA ALA A 82 19.19 9.13 5.59
C ALA A 82 17.80 8.99 4.94
N VAL A 83 17.25 7.78 4.86
CA VAL A 83 15.90 7.55 4.33
C VAL A 83 14.87 8.28 5.19
N GLU A 84 14.00 9.01 4.52
CA GLU A 84 12.91 9.77 5.14
C GLU A 84 11.66 8.88 5.21
N TRP A 85 11.01 8.88 6.37
CA TRP A 85 9.80 8.10 6.61
C TRP A 85 8.65 9.02 6.98
N ASP A 86 7.51 8.86 6.31
CA ASP A 86 6.32 9.68 6.55
C ASP A 86 5.03 8.84 6.55
N VAL A 87 4.04 9.30 7.30
CA VAL A 87 2.66 8.78 7.21
C VAL A 87 1.93 9.53 6.09
N VAL A 88 1.43 8.80 5.09
CA VAL A 88 0.74 9.41 3.95
C VAL A 88 -0.59 10.02 4.40
N SER A 89 -0.89 11.23 3.89
CA SER A 89 -2.15 11.93 4.18
C SER A 89 -3.38 11.09 3.80
N GLY A 90 -4.41 11.13 4.65
CA GLY A 90 -5.60 10.29 4.53
C GLY A 90 -5.48 8.92 5.20
N SER A 91 -4.33 8.62 5.82
CA SER A 91 -4.15 7.45 6.68
C SER A 91 -5.03 7.52 7.93
N THR A 92 -5.32 6.35 8.48
CA THR A 92 -6.04 6.20 9.74
C THR A 92 -5.22 6.80 10.88
N ALA A 93 -5.85 7.65 11.69
CA ALA A 93 -5.20 8.28 12.84
C ALA A 93 -4.87 7.26 13.94
N GLY A 94 -3.80 7.50 14.70
CA GLY A 94 -3.29 6.60 15.74
C GLY A 94 -2.37 5.50 15.21
N ILE A 95 -1.83 5.68 14.01
CA ILE A 95 -0.73 4.87 13.45
C ILE A 95 0.39 5.85 13.14
N ASP A 96 1.49 5.75 13.88
CA ASP A 96 2.56 6.76 13.88
C ASP A 96 3.94 6.10 13.85
N ILE A 97 4.90 6.77 13.21
CA ILE A 97 6.30 6.37 13.22
C ILE A 97 6.90 6.82 14.55
N ASP A 98 7.29 5.86 15.40
CA ASP A 98 7.88 6.15 16.71
C ASP A 98 9.39 6.39 16.62
N SER A 99 10.09 5.56 15.85
CA SER A 99 11.53 5.73 15.62
C SER A 99 11.98 5.16 14.28
N THR A 100 13.09 5.70 13.78
CA THR A 100 13.77 5.21 12.58
C THR A 100 15.26 5.03 12.86
N MET A 101 15.88 4.06 12.21
CA MET A 101 17.31 3.80 12.32
C MET A 101 17.87 3.02 11.13
N ALA A 102 19.18 2.96 10.98
CA ALA A 102 19.85 2.00 10.10
C ALA A 102 20.12 0.69 10.86
N LEU A 103 19.92 -0.45 10.19
CA LEU A 103 20.29 -1.76 10.71
C LEU A 103 21.22 -2.48 9.73
N GLU A 104 22.32 -3.05 10.24
CA GLU A 104 23.18 -3.94 9.46
C GLU A 104 22.52 -5.33 9.39
N VAL A 105 22.26 -5.82 8.17
CA VAL A 105 21.58 -7.11 7.91
C VAL A 105 22.53 -8.18 7.39
N ASP A 106 23.62 -7.76 6.75
CA ASP A 106 24.78 -8.59 6.40
C ASP A 106 26.04 -7.71 6.39
N THR A 107 27.21 -8.32 6.21
CA THR A 107 28.52 -7.68 6.24
C THR A 107 28.61 -6.56 5.21
N ASN A 108 28.58 -5.30 5.67
CA ASN A 108 28.50 -4.09 4.84
C ASN A 108 27.19 -3.93 4.03
N GLU A 109 26.09 -4.48 4.53
CA GLU A 109 24.75 -4.33 3.95
C GLU A 109 23.78 -3.82 5.01
N TYR A 110 23.10 -2.71 4.70
CA TYR A 110 22.25 -1.99 5.63
C TYR A 110 20.82 -1.84 5.09
N VAL A 111 19.84 -1.84 5.98
CA VAL A 111 18.44 -1.44 5.71
C VAL A 111 18.10 -0.18 6.50
N SER A 112 17.17 0.61 5.95
CA SER A 112 16.47 1.60 6.75
C SER A 112 15.32 0.92 7.47
N TYR A 113 15.22 1.12 8.78
CA TYR A 113 14.22 0.52 9.64
C TYR A 113 13.31 1.60 10.21
N ALA A 114 12.01 1.33 10.26
CA ALA A 114 11.03 2.14 10.97
C ALA A 114 10.22 1.27 11.95
N TYR A 115 10.13 1.74 13.19
CA TYR A 115 9.23 1.20 14.20
C TYR A 115 7.94 2.01 14.19
N VAL A 116 6.85 1.38 13.75
CA VAL A 116 5.54 2.01 13.64
C VAL A 116 4.66 1.51 14.77
N THR A 117 4.10 2.45 15.52
CA THR A 117 3.21 2.18 16.64
C THR A 117 1.76 2.32 16.22
N ILE A 118 0.91 1.53 16.87
CA ILE A 118 -0.54 1.52 16.69
C ILE A 118 -1.15 1.78 18.06
N ASP A 119 -1.87 2.89 18.18
CA ASP A 119 -2.52 3.32 19.41
C ASP A 119 -3.52 2.29 19.93
N SER A 120 -3.59 2.16 21.26
CA SER A 120 -4.53 1.22 21.91
C SER A 120 -6.01 1.48 21.60
N ASN A 121 -6.36 2.70 21.21
CA ASN A 121 -7.70 3.16 20.86
C ASN A 121 -7.85 3.49 19.37
N VAL A 122 -6.92 3.01 18.54
CA VAL A 122 -6.99 3.17 17.08
C VAL A 122 -8.34 2.67 16.55
N THR A 123 -8.92 3.40 15.62
CA THR A 123 -10.06 2.90 14.86
C THR A 123 -9.58 1.95 13.78
N SER A 124 -10.33 0.90 13.47
CA SER A 124 -10.01 0.05 12.31
C SER A 124 -9.95 0.86 11.02
N GLY A 125 -9.02 0.49 10.15
CA GLY A 125 -8.71 1.25 8.95
C GLY A 125 -7.31 0.94 8.43
N VAL A 126 -6.86 1.77 7.49
CA VAL A 126 -5.58 1.60 6.81
C VAL A 126 -4.74 2.86 6.92
N ALA A 127 -3.43 2.69 7.07
CA ALA A 127 -2.43 3.71 6.90
C ALA A 127 -1.41 3.27 5.85
N SER A 128 -0.89 4.23 5.09
CA SER A 128 0.27 4.03 4.22
C SER A 128 1.47 4.77 4.82
N ILE A 129 2.57 4.06 4.97
CA ILE A 129 3.85 4.59 5.46
C ILE A 129 4.81 4.59 4.29
N VAL A 130 5.34 5.74 3.92
CA VAL A 130 6.27 5.88 2.80
C VAL A 130 7.70 5.99 3.32
N ALA A 131 8.60 5.22 2.72
CA ALA A 131 10.05 5.39 2.87
C ALA A 131 10.60 6.00 1.58
N THR A 132 11.31 7.12 1.67
CA THR A 132 11.87 7.84 0.52
C THR A 132 13.37 7.98 0.65
N ASN A 133 14.10 7.62 -0.39
CA ASN A 133 15.52 7.88 -0.51
C ASN A 133 15.73 9.31 -1.05
N PRO A 134 16.22 10.27 -0.23
CA PRO A 134 16.38 11.65 -0.67
C PRO A 134 17.49 11.82 -1.73
N ALA A 135 18.34 10.82 -1.97
CA ALA A 135 19.40 10.90 -2.98
C ALA A 135 18.86 10.85 -4.41
N ASN A 136 17.74 10.15 -4.64
CA ASN A 136 17.18 9.93 -5.98
C ASN A 136 15.64 10.03 -6.03
N ASN A 137 14.97 10.30 -4.89
CA ASN A 137 13.52 10.30 -4.72
C ASN A 137 12.84 8.95 -5.01
N ALA A 138 13.59 7.85 -5.07
CA ALA A 138 12.99 6.53 -5.09
C ALA A 138 12.25 6.29 -3.76
N PHE A 139 11.12 5.59 -3.81
CA PHE A 139 10.30 5.37 -2.63
C PHE A 139 9.62 4.00 -2.65
N VAL A 140 9.20 3.56 -1.47
CA VAL A 140 8.34 2.38 -1.27
C VAL A 140 7.25 2.73 -0.26
N ASN A 141 6.02 2.27 -0.53
CA ASN A 141 4.90 2.40 0.39
C ASN A 141 4.66 1.07 1.10
N PHE A 142 4.45 1.14 2.42
CA PHE A 142 4.01 0.04 3.26
C PHE A 142 2.58 0.29 3.71
N THR A 143 1.73 -0.72 3.61
CA THR A 143 0.36 -0.67 4.11
C THR A 143 0.32 -1.26 5.50
N VAL A 144 -0.12 -0.48 6.49
CA VAL A 144 -0.46 -0.97 7.83
C VAL A 144 -1.97 -0.96 7.98
N LEU A 145 -2.55 -2.13 8.16
CA LEU A 145 -3.98 -2.35 8.18
C LEU A 145 -4.43 -2.85 9.54
N VAL A 146 -5.26 -2.07 10.22
CA VAL A 146 -5.93 -2.48 11.45
C VAL A 146 -7.26 -3.10 11.08
N ASN A 147 -7.28 -4.41 11.00
CA ASN A 147 -8.45 -5.19 10.58
C ASN A 147 -9.47 -5.24 11.73
N PRO A 148 -10.74 -4.88 11.50
CA PRO A 148 -11.74 -4.96 12.56
C PRO A 148 -12.01 -6.42 12.94
N THR A 149 -12.37 -6.67 14.21
CA THR A 149 -12.65 -8.02 14.71
C THR A 149 -13.94 -8.63 14.18
N THR A 150 -14.86 -7.76 13.77
CA THR A 150 -16.14 -8.10 13.15
C THR A 150 -16.27 -7.34 11.85
N LEU A 151 -16.99 -7.90 10.88
CA LEU A 151 -17.31 -7.23 9.64
C LEU A 151 -17.98 -5.87 9.92
N VAL A 152 -17.30 -4.77 9.59
CA VAL A 152 -17.73 -3.39 9.95
C VAL A 152 -18.91 -2.94 9.09
N SER A 153 -18.92 -3.34 7.83
CA SER A 153 -20.11 -3.26 6.99
C SER A 153 -20.16 -4.47 6.09
N ALA A 154 -21.33 -5.10 6.03
CA ALA A 154 -21.58 -6.16 5.06
C ALA A 154 -21.70 -5.60 3.64
N GLU A 155 -21.92 -4.28 3.50
CA GLU A 155 -22.28 -3.64 2.24
C GLU A 155 -21.88 -2.15 2.21
N ALA A 156 -21.42 -1.66 1.07
CA ALA A 156 -21.30 -0.25 0.75
C ALA A 156 -22.39 0.08 -0.29
N GLU A 157 -23.33 0.94 0.07
CA GLU A 157 -24.51 1.24 -0.75
C GLU A 157 -24.21 2.35 -1.77
N ASP A 158 -24.92 2.35 -2.90
CA ASP A 158 -24.87 3.43 -3.90
C ASP A 158 -23.44 3.76 -4.41
N VAL A 159 -22.56 2.75 -4.53
CA VAL A 159 -21.20 2.94 -5.05
C VAL A 159 -21.26 3.10 -6.57
N ASN A 160 -20.74 4.22 -7.07
CA ASN A 160 -20.66 4.49 -8.51
C ASN A 160 -19.36 3.92 -9.07
N PHE A 161 -19.45 3.15 -10.16
CA PHE A 161 -18.28 2.67 -10.89
C PHE A 161 -18.18 3.35 -12.24
N GLU A 162 -16.97 3.80 -12.59
CA GLU A 162 -16.65 4.32 -13.91
C GLU A 162 -15.42 3.60 -14.46
N VAL A 163 -15.57 2.91 -15.59
CA VAL A 163 -14.51 2.10 -16.18
C VAL A 163 -14.14 2.66 -17.55
N TYR A 164 -12.88 3.05 -17.72
CA TYR A 164 -12.37 3.66 -18.94
C TYR A 164 -11.45 2.69 -19.67
N ALA A 165 -11.78 2.42 -20.94
CA ALA A 165 -10.86 1.80 -21.88
C ALA A 165 -9.64 2.71 -22.15
N PRO A 166 -8.55 2.18 -22.74
CA PRO A 166 -7.36 2.97 -23.06
C PRO A 166 -7.71 4.22 -23.89
N ALA A 167 -7.14 5.36 -23.49
CA ALA A 167 -7.35 6.68 -24.12
C ALA A 167 -8.81 7.19 -24.16
N ALA A 168 -9.75 6.55 -23.46
CA ALA A 168 -11.14 7.02 -23.38
C ALA A 168 -11.23 8.26 -22.46
N THR A 169 -11.97 9.28 -22.91
CA THR A 169 -12.25 10.50 -22.13
C THR A 169 -13.59 10.47 -21.41
N THR A 170 -14.41 9.45 -21.68
CA THR A 170 -15.69 9.19 -21.00
C THR A 170 -15.74 7.72 -20.58
N PRO A 171 -16.48 7.36 -19.52
CA PRO A 171 -16.57 5.97 -19.08
C PRO A 171 -17.08 5.09 -20.20
N THR A 172 -16.36 4.01 -20.49
CA THR A 172 -16.80 2.98 -21.45
C THR A 172 -17.88 2.09 -20.85
N ALA A 173 -17.83 1.89 -19.54
CA ALA A 173 -18.88 1.30 -18.74
C ALA A 173 -19.06 2.12 -17.46
N SER A 174 -20.30 2.20 -16.98
CA SER A 174 -20.59 2.84 -15.69
C SER A 174 -21.87 2.29 -15.08
N GLY A 175 -22.01 2.43 -13.77
CA GLY A 175 -23.23 2.08 -13.05
C GLY A 175 -23.08 2.26 -11.56
N THR A 176 -24.21 2.47 -10.89
CA THR A 176 -24.31 2.54 -9.43
C THR A 176 -24.85 1.23 -8.91
N ILE A 177 -24.14 0.62 -7.96
CA ILE A 177 -24.47 -0.68 -7.38
C ILE A 177 -24.12 -0.70 -5.91
N ASP A 178 -24.80 -1.56 -5.17
CA ASP A 178 -24.39 -1.89 -3.82
C ASP A 178 -23.28 -2.97 -3.88
N VAL A 179 -22.27 -2.80 -3.04
CA VAL A 179 -21.10 -3.69 -2.99
C VAL A 179 -21.11 -4.39 -1.66
N ALA A 180 -21.51 -5.66 -1.67
CA ALA A 180 -21.39 -6.50 -0.50
C ALA A 180 -19.92 -6.93 -0.28
N ALA A 181 -19.55 -7.25 0.96
CA ALA A 181 -18.25 -7.83 1.33
C ALA A 181 -18.07 -9.28 0.82
N ASN A 182 -18.65 -9.60 -0.34
CA ASN A 182 -18.90 -10.94 -0.83
C ASN A 182 -17.81 -11.38 -1.82
N GLY A 183 -16.79 -12.11 -1.33
CA GLY A 183 -16.10 -13.09 -2.18
C GLY A 183 -14.59 -12.90 -2.49
N TYR A 184 -13.77 -12.74 -1.45
CA TYR A 184 -12.40 -13.26 -1.28
C TYR A 184 -11.33 -12.99 -2.36
N TYR A 185 -10.47 -12.00 -2.07
CA TYR A 185 -9.03 -12.08 -2.33
C TYR A 185 -8.16 -11.84 -1.07
N SER A 186 -8.72 -11.23 -0.02
CA SER A 186 -8.03 -11.01 1.27
C SER A 186 -8.91 -11.28 2.50
N ASN A 187 -8.26 -11.41 3.67
CA ASN A 187 -8.90 -11.65 4.97
C ASN A 187 -9.39 -10.34 5.64
N ARG A 188 -9.96 -9.40 4.86
CA ARG A 188 -10.42 -8.10 5.38
C ARG A 188 -11.85 -8.18 5.88
N ASN A 189 -12.12 -7.55 7.02
CA ASN A 189 -13.44 -7.49 7.63
C ASN A 189 -14.17 -6.18 7.26
N PHE A 190 -14.05 -5.73 6.02
CA PHE A 190 -14.76 -4.59 5.44
C PHE A 190 -14.84 -4.71 3.92
N VAL A 191 -15.76 -3.97 3.29
CA VAL A 191 -15.92 -3.90 1.83
C VAL A 191 -14.78 -3.12 1.21
N THR A 192 -14.14 -3.70 0.19
CA THR A 192 -12.99 -3.12 -0.50
C THR A 192 -13.34 -2.61 -1.89
N ALA A 193 -12.49 -1.76 -2.48
CA ALA A 193 -12.66 -1.33 -3.87
C ALA A 193 -12.56 -2.51 -4.86
N LEU A 194 -11.78 -3.54 -4.52
CA LEU A 194 -11.63 -4.74 -5.33
C LEU A 194 -12.91 -5.59 -5.34
N ASP A 195 -13.66 -5.66 -4.23
CA ASP A 195 -14.97 -6.33 -4.13
C ASP A 195 -16.00 -5.75 -5.11
N GLY A 196 -15.81 -4.50 -5.52
CA GLY A 196 -16.59 -3.88 -6.59
C GLY A 196 -16.49 -4.60 -7.93
N THR A 197 -15.40 -5.31 -8.21
CA THR A 197 -15.17 -5.98 -9.51
C THR A 197 -16.15 -7.13 -9.78
N PRO A 198 -16.31 -8.14 -8.89
CA PRO A 198 -17.37 -9.14 -9.03
C PRO A 198 -18.77 -8.53 -9.02
N ALA A 199 -19.00 -7.46 -8.26
CA ALA A 199 -20.29 -6.77 -8.23
C ALA A 199 -20.61 -6.11 -9.58
N MET A 200 -19.63 -5.45 -10.22
CA MET A 200 -19.76 -4.90 -11.57
C MET A 200 -20.09 -5.98 -12.61
N LEU A 201 -19.48 -7.17 -12.53
CA LEU A 201 -19.81 -8.28 -13.42
C LEU A 201 -21.25 -8.76 -13.21
N SER A 202 -21.65 -8.97 -11.96
CA SER A 202 -23.00 -9.45 -11.62
C SER A 202 -24.11 -8.50 -12.06
N ASN A 203 -23.80 -7.20 -12.11
CA ASN A 203 -24.69 -6.14 -12.59
C ASN A 203 -24.49 -5.77 -14.07
N SER A 204 -23.73 -6.57 -14.83
CA SER A 204 -23.48 -6.38 -16.27
C SER A 204 -22.85 -5.03 -16.65
N ILE A 205 -22.15 -4.36 -15.73
CA ILE A 205 -21.35 -3.15 -16.02
C ILE A 205 -20.15 -3.55 -16.89
N ILE A 206 -19.45 -4.62 -16.48
CA ILE A 206 -18.37 -5.26 -17.26
C ILE A 206 -18.80 -6.66 -17.70
N GLN A 207 -18.14 -7.21 -18.72
CA GLN A 207 -18.52 -8.51 -19.29
C GLN A 207 -17.70 -9.67 -18.74
N ASN A 208 -16.50 -9.39 -18.25
CA ASN A 208 -15.62 -10.37 -17.61
C ASN A 208 -14.48 -9.67 -16.87
N TYR A 209 -13.82 -10.37 -15.95
CA TYR A 209 -12.60 -9.90 -15.32
C TYR A 209 -11.66 -11.05 -14.92
N SER A 210 -10.42 -10.72 -14.59
CA SER A 210 -9.44 -11.60 -13.96
C SER A 210 -8.71 -10.83 -12.88
N ILE A 211 -8.41 -11.48 -11.76
CA ILE A 211 -7.61 -10.93 -10.66
C ILE A 211 -6.38 -11.84 -10.48
N GLN A 212 -5.22 -11.22 -10.28
CA GLN A 212 -3.96 -11.89 -9.97
C GLN A 212 -3.24 -11.12 -8.87
N TYR A 213 -2.74 -11.82 -7.84
CA TYR A 213 -2.04 -11.20 -6.70
C TYR A 213 -2.83 -10.03 -6.07
N ASN A 214 -4.14 -10.20 -5.91
CA ASN A 214 -5.06 -9.20 -5.34
C ASN A 214 -5.11 -7.87 -6.11
N ALA A 215 -4.78 -7.90 -7.41
CA ALA A 215 -4.93 -6.79 -8.33
C ALA A 215 -5.72 -7.22 -9.58
N VAL A 216 -6.39 -6.27 -10.23
CA VAL A 216 -7.12 -6.55 -11.48
C VAL A 216 -6.11 -6.78 -12.62
N ASP A 217 -6.01 -8.03 -13.08
CA ASP A 217 -5.19 -8.41 -14.23
C ASP A 217 -5.86 -8.01 -15.55
N SER A 218 -7.17 -8.20 -15.65
CA SER A 218 -7.92 -7.82 -16.85
C SER A 218 -9.40 -7.55 -16.60
N MET A 219 -10.01 -6.71 -17.46
CA MET A 219 -11.47 -6.55 -17.58
C MET A 219 -11.88 -6.59 -19.05
N THR A 220 -13.10 -7.03 -19.31
CA THR A 220 -13.72 -7.02 -20.64
C THR A 220 -14.81 -5.97 -20.70
N LEU A 221 -14.69 -5.06 -21.67
CA LEU A 221 -15.64 -3.98 -21.96
C LEU A 221 -16.16 -4.15 -23.39
N GLY A 222 -17.48 -4.35 -23.53
CA GLY A 222 -18.10 -4.81 -24.75
C GLY A 222 -17.51 -6.14 -25.21
N THR A 223 -16.88 -6.15 -26.38
CA THR A 223 -16.21 -7.32 -26.95
C THR A 223 -14.70 -7.35 -26.70
N ASN A 224 -14.13 -6.30 -26.08
CA ASN A 224 -12.70 -6.12 -25.95
C ASN A 224 -12.23 -6.49 -24.55
N LYS A 225 -11.19 -7.34 -24.46
CA LYS A 225 -10.50 -7.65 -23.21
C LYS A 225 -9.24 -6.79 -23.12
N TYR A 226 -9.07 -6.08 -22.00
CA TYR A 226 -7.85 -5.33 -21.69
C TYR A 226 -7.17 -6.00 -20.51
N GLY A 227 -5.98 -6.56 -20.76
CA GLY A 227 -5.16 -7.19 -19.73
C GLY A 227 -3.79 -6.54 -19.66
N GLN A 228 -3.13 -6.71 -18.51
CA GLN A 228 -1.82 -6.13 -18.26
C GLN A 228 -0.77 -6.57 -19.30
N TYR A 229 0.13 -5.67 -19.64
CA TYR A 229 1.29 -5.96 -20.47
C TYR A 229 2.44 -4.98 -20.19
N THR A 230 3.64 -5.37 -20.61
CA THR A 230 4.84 -4.55 -20.48
C THR A 230 5.39 -4.20 -21.87
N VAL A 231 5.78 -2.95 -22.05
CA VAL A 231 6.47 -2.47 -23.25
C VAL A 231 7.95 -2.25 -22.91
N ASP A 232 8.84 -2.84 -23.71
CA ASP A 232 10.26 -2.52 -23.70
C ASP A 232 10.47 -1.20 -24.47
N ASN A 233 11.03 -0.20 -23.81
CA ASN A 233 11.23 1.13 -24.39
C ASN A 233 12.49 1.20 -25.28
N GLY A 234 13.28 0.13 -25.36
CA GLY A 234 14.48 0.03 -26.19
C GLY A 234 15.74 0.68 -25.59
N ASP A 235 15.64 1.21 -24.37
CA ASP A 235 16.72 1.81 -23.58
C ASP A 235 17.04 1.03 -22.29
N GLY A 236 16.49 -0.19 -22.17
CA GLY A 236 16.61 -1.02 -20.97
C GLY A 236 15.59 -0.67 -19.88
N THR A 237 14.67 0.25 -20.14
CA THR A 237 13.51 0.52 -19.28
C THR A 237 12.25 -0.16 -19.80
N TYR A 238 11.32 -0.40 -18.89
CA TYR A 238 10.06 -1.09 -19.17
C TYR A 238 8.88 -0.25 -18.69
N THR A 239 7.87 -0.09 -19.54
CA THR A 239 6.61 0.57 -19.16
C THR A 239 5.55 -0.49 -18.93
N TYR A 240 5.02 -0.56 -17.71
CA TYR A 240 3.92 -1.46 -17.38
C TYR A 240 2.57 -0.78 -17.62
N TYR A 241 1.69 -1.46 -18.34
CA TYR A 241 0.31 -1.05 -18.57
C TYR A 241 -0.62 -2.03 -17.86
N GLY A 242 -1.58 -1.49 -17.10
CA GLY A 242 -2.53 -2.30 -16.34
C GLY A 242 -3.74 -1.48 -15.89
N TRP A 243 -4.57 -2.11 -15.06
CA TRP A 243 -5.71 -1.44 -14.45
C TRP A 243 -5.28 -0.65 -13.22
N GLN A 244 -5.48 0.66 -13.29
CA GLN A 244 -5.29 1.57 -12.18
C GLN A 244 -6.65 1.99 -11.63
N TYR A 245 -6.68 2.40 -10.37
CA TYR A 245 -7.91 2.90 -9.75
C TYR A 245 -7.68 4.15 -8.90
N ARG A 246 -8.77 4.89 -8.70
CA ARG A 246 -8.90 5.96 -7.70
C ARG A 246 -10.30 5.93 -7.12
N VAL A 247 -10.42 6.37 -5.88
CA VAL A 247 -11.72 6.55 -5.22
C VAL A 247 -11.98 8.03 -5.00
N TYR A 248 -13.20 8.47 -5.28
CA TYR A 248 -13.69 9.82 -5.04
C TYR A 248 -14.84 9.75 -4.02
N ARG A 249 -14.81 10.62 -3.02
CA ARG A 249 -15.82 10.71 -1.97
C ARG A 249 -16.38 12.13 -1.93
N GLY A 250 -17.70 12.26 -2.10
CA GLY A 250 -18.34 13.57 -2.22
C GLY A 250 -17.76 14.43 -3.36
N GLY A 251 -17.34 13.79 -4.46
CA GLY A 251 -16.74 14.44 -5.63
C GLY A 251 -15.28 14.83 -5.51
N ASN A 252 -14.62 14.57 -4.36
CA ASN A 252 -13.20 14.85 -4.17
C ASN A 252 -12.40 13.55 -4.18
N VAL A 253 -11.20 13.57 -4.75
CA VAL A 253 -10.29 12.41 -4.71
C VAL A 253 -9.95 12.08 -3.25
N VAL A 254 -10.04 10.80 -2.90
CA VAL A 254 -9.54 10.28 -1.63
C VAL A 254 -8.07 9.96 -1.84
N GLY A 255 -7.19 10.88 -1.45
CA GLY A 255 -5.75 10.84 -1.80
C GLY A 255 -5.07 9.51 -1.49
N ILE A 256 -5.37 8.87 -0.36
CA ILE A 256 -4.75 7.59 -0.01
C ILE A 256 -5.12 6.42 -0.95
N SER A 257 -6.19 6.53 -1.75
CA SER A 257 -6.51 5.53 -2.79
C SER A 257 -5.44 5.47 -3.90
N GLU A 258 -4.54 6.45 -3.96
CA GLU A 258 -3.43 6.47 -4.91
C GLU A 258 -2.35 5.44 -4.61
N VAL A 259 -2.10 5.22 -3.33
CA VAL A 259 -0.96 4.45 -2.84
C VAL A 259 -1.37 3.09 -2.26
N LEU A 260 -2.66 2.88 -2.01
CA LEU A 260 -3.19 1.61 -1.51
C LEU A 260 -3.61 0.70 -2.66
N GLY A 261 -3.44 -0.61 -2.47
CA GLY A 261 -4.11 -1.59 -3.32
C GLY A 261 -5.62 -1.53 -3.16
N ALA A 262 -6.37 -1.81 -4.23
CA ALA A 262 -7.84 -1.79 -4.21
C ALA A 262 -8.45 -2.78 -3.20
N ASP A 263 -7.70 -3.83 -2.85
CA ASP A 263 -8.03 -4.85 -1.86
C ASP A 263 -7.79 -4.39 -0.40
N ASP A 264 -7.05 -3.30 -0.20
CA ASP A 264 -6.82 -2.71 1.11
C ASP A 264 -7.67 -1.43 1.31
N PHE A 265 -8.20 -0.83 0.25
CA PHE A 265 -8.99 0.39 0.35
C PHE A 265 -10.45 0.11 0.78
N ALA A 266 -10.83 0.57 1.97
CA ALA A 266 -12.19 0.45 2.49
C ALA A 266 -13.17 1.41 1.78
N LEU A 267 -14.19 0.85 1.13
CA LEU A 267 -15.28 1.63 0.52
C LEU A 267 -16.26 2.16 1.56
N GLN A 268 -16.87 3.29 1.26
CA GLN A 268 -18.02 3.86 1.95
C GLN A 268 -19.19 4.04 0.99
N SER A 269 -20.41 4.07 1.53
CA SER A 269 -21.59 4.33 0.72
C SER A 269 -21.48 5.67 -0.03
N GLY A 270 -21.88 5.68 -1.30
CA GLY A 270 -21.81 6.87 -2.17
C GLY A 270 -20.41 7.20 -2.70
N ASP A 271 -19.40 6.36 -2.48
CA ASP A 271 -18.10 6.50 -3.14
C ASP A 271 -18.22 6.30 -4.66
N THR A 272 -17.36 6.97 -5.42
CA THR A 272 -17.14 6.69 -6.84
C THR A 272 -15.78 6.02 -7.02
N VAL A 273 -15.77 4.80 -7.57
CA VAL A 273 -14.56 4.06 -7.94
C VAL A 273 -14.33 4.21 -9.43
N VAL A 274 -13.19 4.82 -9.79
CA VAL A 274 -12.79 5.02 -11.19
C VAL A 274 -11.70 4.02 -11.53
N TRP A 275 -11.95 3.15 -12.51
CA TRP A 275 -10.98 2.22 -13.07
C TRP A 275 -10.52 2.72 -14.44
N LYS A 276 -9.21 2.79 -14.66
CA LYS A 276 -8.63 3.20 -15.94
C LYS A 276 -7.50 2.29 -16.35
N PHE A 277 -7.48 1.91 -17.62
CA PHE A 277 -6.37 1.16 -18.18
C PHE A 277 -5.27 2.09 -18.68
N GLY A 278 -4.05 1.95 -18.16
CA GLY A 278 -2.90 2.79 -18.52
C GLY A 278 -1.64 2.45 -17.73
N SER A 279 -0.57 3.21 -17.98
CA SER A 279 0.62 3.25 -17.13
C SER A 279 0.40 4.20 -15.96
N TYR A 280 0.94 3.89 -14.79
CA TYR A 280 0.85 4.76 -13.61
C TYR A 280 1.38 6.18 -13.88
N ASP A 281 2.43 6.29 -14.70
CA ASP A 281 3.09 7.56 -15.05
C ASP A 281 2.40 8.32 -16.21
N ASP A 282 1.29 7.80 -16.77
CA ASP A 282 0.61 8.46 -17.88
C ASP A 282 -0.03 9.78 -17.41
N ALA A 283 0.45 10.89 -17.97
CA ALA A 283 -0.07 12.21 -17.68
C ALA A 283 -1.58 12.29 -17.97
N GLY A 284 -2.36 12.66 -16.95
CA GLY A 284 -3.83 12.77 -17.05
C GLY A 284 -4.57 11.44 -16.96
N LEU A 285 -3.92 10.36 -16.50
CA LEU A 285 -4.60 9.11 -16.19
C LEU A 285 -5.74 9.40 -15.19
N PHE A 286 -5.45 10.04 -14.07
CA PHE A 286 -6.47 10.61 -13.17
C PHE A 286 -6.30 12.13 -13.14
N ASN A 287 -7.42 12.86 -13.24
CA ASN A 287 -7.48 14.32 -13.13
C ASN A 287 -8.26 14.70 -11.88
#